data_AF-A0A1X7HSM2-F1
#
_entry.id   AF-A0A1X7HSM2-F1
#
_cell.length_a   1.000
_cell.length_b   1.000
_cell.length_c   1.000
_cell.angle_alpha   90.00
_cell.angle_beta   90.00
_cell.angle_gamma   90.00
#
_symmetry.space_group_name_H-M   'P 1'
#
loop_
_entity.id
_entity.type
_entity.pdbx_description
1 polymer ?
#
loop_
_entity_poly.entity_id
_entity_poly.type
_entity_poly.pdbx_seq_one_letter_code
_entity_poly.pdbx_strand_id
1 'polypeptide(L)'
;MTDEDFLRHLDDYGASPERWPPELRAAADAALARSPALRDALEDARSFDRLLATPAPPVEDARVDRLLAAVGKAARGMPQDSIAVLLLGRMPRRTVAGFCVVLLALGWLTGGWLSGQLAGPAPTAPRSQELALLNDEVVTLFDGDSR
;
A
#
# COMPACT_ATOMS: atom_id res chain seq x y z
N MET A 1 9.07 15.28 45.06
CA MET A 1 9.55 14.43 43.95
C MET A 1 11.05 14.59 43.80
N THR A 2 11.71 13.57 43.28
CA THR A 2 13.12 13.65 42.85
C THR A 2 13.22 14.31 41.48
N ASP A 3 14.43 14.69 41.08
CA ASP A 3 14.69 15.30 39.76
C ASP A 3 14.39 14.31 38.63
N GLU A 4 14.72 13.03 38.81
CA GLU A 4 14.39 11.95 37.85
C GLU A 4 12.88 11.75 37.71
N ASP A 5 12.13 11.78 38.82
CA ASP A 5 10.67 11.68 38.77
C ASP A 5 10.06 12.87 38.02
N PHE A 6 10.59 14.08 38.21
CA PHE A 6 10.14 15.26 37.49
C PHE A 6 10.36 15.11 35.99
N LEU A 7 11.55 14.69 35.56
CA LEU A 7 11.86 14.50 34.14
C LEU A 7 10.97 13.43 33.50
N ARG A 8 10.73 12.31 34.19
CA ARG A 8 9.79 11.29 33.70
C ARG A 8 8.38 11.85 33.53
N HIS A 9 7.89 12.64 34.49
CA HIS A 9 6.57 13.27 34.38
C HIS A 9 6.52 14.35 33.30
N LEU A 10 7.63 15.04 33.06
CA LEU A 10 7.76 15.98 31.95
C LEU A 10 7.64 15.25 30.60
N ASP A 11 8.21 14.06 30.46
CA ASP A 11 8.07 13.23 29.25
C ASP A 11 6.63 12.69 29.09
N ASP A 12 6.00 12.26 30.18
CA ASP A 12 4.65 11.66 30.16
C ASP A 12 3.55 12.69 29.85
N TYR A 13 3.61 13.87 30.46
CA TYR A 13 2.54 14.88 30.41
C TYR A 13 2.91 16.12 29.57
N GLY A 14 4.17 16.24 29.16
CA GLY A 14 4.70 17.39 28.44
C GLY A 14 4.78 18.65 29.30
N ALA A 15 5.06 19.78 28.65
CA ALA A 15 5.43 21.01 29.33
C ALA A 15 4.25 21.87 29.83
N SER A 16 3.00 21.43 29.62
CA SER A 16 1.77 22.13 30.02
C SER A 16 1.29 21.64 31.40
N PRO A 17 1.38 22.46 32.46
CA PRO A 17 0.98 22.09 33.82
C PRO A 17 -0.50 21.72 33.96
N GLU A 18 -1.35 22.18 33.03
CA GLU A 18 -2.78 21.87 32.99
C GLU A 18 -3.02 20.39 32.68
N ARG A 19 -2.10 19.75 31.95
CA ARG A 19 -2.15 18.31 31.63
C ARG A 19 -1.73 17.43 32.81
N TRP A 20 -1.07 18.00 33.81
CA TRP A 20 -0.56 17.25 34.94
C TRP A 20 -1.68 16.95 35.95
N PRO A 21 -1.71 15.73 36.52
CA PRO A 21 -2.55 15.41 37.67
C PRO A 21 -2.38 16.44 38.80
N PRO A 22 -3.48 16.86 39.46
CA PRO A 22 -3.44 17.95 40.45
C PRO A 22 -2.50 17.65 41.63
N GLU A 23 -2.33 16.38 41.99
CA GLU A 23 -1.42 15.93 43.05
C GLU A 23 0.06 16.16 42.69
N LEU A 24 0.38 16.08 41.39
CA LEU A 24 1.76 16.23 40.91
C LEU A 24 2.19 17.69 40.75
N ARG A 25 1.25 18.62 40.51
CA ARG A 25 1.56 20.04 40.27
C ARG A 25 2.29 20.69 41.45
N ALA A 26 1.77 20.52 42.66
CA ALA A 26 2.38 21.12 43.85
C ALA A 26 3.81 20.58 44.11
N ALA A 27 4.01 19.28 43.85
CA ALA A 27 5.33 18.67 43.99
C ALA A 27 6.30 19.09 42.88
N ALA A 28 5.79 19.37 41.67
CA ALA A 28 6.53 19.87 40.52
C ALA A 28 7.02 21.30 40.76
N ASP A 29 6.15 22.17 41.25
CA ASP A 29 6.49 23.55 41.63
C ASP A 29 7.60 23.58 42.69
N ALA A 30 7.51 22.69 43.70
CA ALA A 30 8.52 22.54 44.72
C ALA A 30 9.86 21.98 44.20
N ALA A 31 9.86 21.24 43.09
CA ALA A 31 11.07 20.76 42.43
C ALA A 31 11.73 21.87 41.59
N LEU A 32 10.91 22.61 40.83
CA LEU A 32 11.34 23.75 40.01
C LEU A 32 11.93 24.89 40.85
N ALA A 33 11.38 25.14 42.04
CA ALA A 33 11.92 26.12 42.98
C ALA A 33 13.33 25.74 43.50
N ARG A 34 13.65 24.44 43.53
CA ARG A 34 14.90 23.93 44.11
C ARG A 34 16.02 23.79 43.07
N SER A 35 15.67 23.39 41.85
CA SER A 35 16.65 23.02 40.82
C SER A 35 16.56 23.96 39.61
N PRO A 36 17.61 24.74 39.30
CA PRO A 36 17.65 25.51 38.06
C PRO A 36 17.66 24.61 36.82
N ALA A 37 18.30 23.44 36.88
CA ALA A 37 18.38 22.50 35.75
C ALA A 37 16.99 22.00 35.32
N LEU A 38 16.07 21.78 36.27
CA LEU A 38 14.69 21.38 35.96
C LEU A 38 13.89 22.50 35.30
N ARG A 39 14.21 23.76 35.61
CA ARG A 39 13.60 24.93 34.94
C ARG A 39 14.06 25.03 33.51
N ASP A 40 15.34 24.78 33.25
CA ASP A 40 15.88 24.75 31.88
C ASP A 40 15.24 23.63 31.07
N ALA A 41 15.16 22.41 31.63
CA ALA A 41 14.50 21.28 30.98
C ALA A 41 13.01 21.55 30.66
N LEU A 42 12.30 22.21 31.58
CA LEU A 42 10.91 22.61 31.35
C LEU A 42 10.80 23.65 30.23
N GLU A 43 11.71 24.63 30.17
CA GLU A 43 11.71 25.65 29.11
C GLU A 43 12.04 25.04 27.74
N ASP A 44 12.98 24.10 27.68
CA ASP A 44 13.28 23.35 26.46
C ASP A 44 12.04 22.60 25.96
N ALA A 45 11.34 21.88 26.84
CA ALA A 45 10.10 21.19 26.50
C ALA A 45 9.00 22.18 26.03
N ARG A 46 8.88 23.36 26.66
CA ARG A 46 7.95 24.41 26.20
C ARG A 46 8.33 24.97 24.83
N SER A 47 9.63 25.11 24.55
CA SER A 47 10.11 25.58 23.26
C SER A 47 9.72 24.60 22.14
N PHE A 48 9.83 23.30 22.42
CA PHE A 48 9.41 22.23 21.53
C PHE A 48 7.89 22.25 21.31
N ASP A 49 7.11 22.33 22.39
CA ASP A 49 5.64 22.43 22.30
C ASP A 49 5.20 23.64 21.45
N ARG A 50 5.91 24.78 21.54
CA ARG A 50 5.65 25.96 20.68
C ARG A 50 5.94 25.69 19.20
N LEU A 51 6.98 24.93 18.88
CA LEU A 51 7.28 24.54 17.50
C LEU A 51 6.17 23.63 16.94
N LEU A 52 5.65 22.71 17.75
CA LEU A 52 4.55 21.83 17.36
C LEU A 52 3.20 22.55 17.24
N ALA A 53 2.94 23.54 18.10
CA ALA A 53 1.72 24.34 18.05
C ALA A 53 1.69 25.31 16.86
N THR A 54 2.83 25.50 16.18
CA THR A 54 2.88 26.37 15.00
C THR A 54 2.09 25.71 13.87
N PRO A 55 1.05 26.38 13.33
CA PRO A 55 0.27 25.82 12.24
C PRO A 55 1.19 25.52 11.06
N ALA A 56 1.08 24.31 10.53
CA ALA A 56 1.83 23.93 9.35
C ALA A 56 1.49 24.89 8.20
N PRO A 57 2.48 25.30 7.38
CA PRO A 57 2.21 26.11 6.21
C PRO A 57 1.26 25.35 5.28
N PRO A 58 0.31 26.03 4.62
CA PRO A 58 -0.61 25.38 3.70
C PRO A 58 0.20 24.68 2.60
N VAL A 59 -0.16 23.42 2.31
CA VAL A 59 0.45 22.67 1.21
C VAL A 59 -0.35 22.97 -0.05
N GLU A 60 0.31 23.51 -1.07
CA GLU A 60 -0.31 23.76 -2.37
C GLU A 60 -0.66 22.45 -3.08
N ASP A 61 -1.86 22.35 -3.65
CA ASP A 61 -2.31 21.16 -4.41
C ASP A 61 -1.35 20.83 -5.56
N ALA A 62 -0.83 21.86 -6.25
CA ALA A 62 0.17 21.69 -7.30
C ALA A 62 1.45 20.99 -6.80
N ARG A 63 1.82 21.14 -5.52
CA ARG A 63 2.96 20.43 -4.93
C ARG A 63 2.63 18.95 -4.71
N VAL A 64 1.40 18.65 -4.28
CA VAL A 64 0.91 17.28 -4.11
C VAL A 64 0.86 16.56 -5.46
N ASP A 65 0.33 17.20 -6.50
CA ASP A 65 0.25 16.64 -7.84
C ASP A 65 1.63 16.31 -8.41
N ARG A 66 2.60 17.22 -8.24
CA ARG A 66 3.99 16.97 -8.65
C ARG A 66 4.59 15.76 -7.92
N LEU A 67 4.32 15.62 -6.62
CA LEU A 67 4.80 14.49 -5.85
C LEU A 67 4.16 13.19 -6.33
N LEU A 68 2.84 13.15 -6.51
CA LEU A 68 2.12 11.98 -7.01
C LEU A 68 2.58 11.59 -8.42
N ALA A 69 2.80 12.57 -9.30
CA ALA A 69 3.34 12.32 -10.64
C ALA A 69 4.77 11.74 -10.58
N ALA A 70 5.63 12.28 -9.70
CA ALA A 70 6.99 11.79 -9.51
C ALA A 70 7.00 10.36 -8.97
N VAL A 71 6.19 10.08 -7.94
CA VAL A 71 6.05 8.74 -7.36
C VAL A 71 5.47 7.75 -8.39
N GLY A 72 4.41 8.13 -9.12
CA GLY A 72 3.82 7.29 -10.16
C GLY A 72 4.77 7.03 -11.34
N LYS A 73 5.66 7.99 -11.67
CA LYS A 73 6.73 7.77 -12.65
C LYS A 73 7.78 6.79 -12.12
N ALA A 74 8.21 6.95 -10.86
CA ALA A 74 9.17 6.05 -10.24
C ALA A 74 8.62 4.61 -10.12
N ALA A 75 7.37 4.47 -9.69
CA ALA A 75 6.71 3.17 -9.55
C ALA A 75 6.57 2.44 -10.90
N ARG A 76 6.26 3.15 -11.99
CA ARG A 76 6.20 2.57 -13.34
C ARG A 76 7.57 2.20 -13.92
N GLY A 77 8.64 2.84 -13.43
CA GLY A 77 10.01 2.53 -13.81
C GLY A 77 10.63 1.36 -13.05
N MET A 78 9.97 0.89 -11.97
CA MET A 78 10.42 -0.30 -11.25
C MET A 78 10.07 -1.56 -12.04
N PRO A 79 11.04 -2.46 -12.31
CA PRO A 79 10.74 -3.74 -12.90
C PRO A 79 9.78 -4.47 -11.98
N GLN A 80 8.57 -4.76 -12.47
CA GLN A 80 7.67 -5.66 -11.77
C GLN A 80 8.28 -7.05 -11.89
N ASP A 81 8.93 -7.51 -10.82
CA ASP A 81 9.34 -8.90 -10.66
C ASP A 81 8.07 -9.76 -10.57
N SER A 82 7.47 -10.03 -11.74
CA SER A 82 6.35 -10.93 -11.83
C SER A 82 6.82 -12.33 -11.42
N ILE A 83 5.93 -13.08 -10.78
CA ILE A 83 6.17 -14.47 -10.40
C ILE A 83 6.65 -15.30 -11.61
N ALA A 84 6.24 -14.92 -12.83
CA ALA A 84 6.72 -15.52 -14.07
C ALA A 84 8.22 -15.25 -14.34
N VAL A 85 8.76 -14.06 -14.04
CA VAL A 85 10.20 -13.78 -14.18
C VAL A 85 11.02 -14.55 -13.15
N LEU A 86 10.51 -14.72 -11.93
CA LEU A 86 11.16 -15.52 -10.88
C LEU A 86 11.13 -17.04 -11.19
N LEU A 87 10.03 -17.55 -11.73
CA LEU A 87 9.90 -18.97 -12.11
C LEU A 87 10.59 -19.31 -13.43
N LEU A 88 10.42 -18.48 -14.46
CA LEU A 88 10.91 -18.73 -15.82
C LEU A 88 12.35 -18.23 -16.03
N GLY A 89 12.80 -17.24 -15.26
CA GLY A 89 14.17 -16.71 -15.31
C GLY A 89 15.24 -17.69 -14.79
N ARG A 90 14.86 -18.70 -14.00
CA ARG A 90 15.77 -19.75 -13.50
C ARG A 90 15.79 -21.03 -14.33
N MET A 91 14.89 -21.23 -15.28
CA MET A 91 14.85 -22.47 -16.06
C MET A 91 15.70 -22.36 -17.35
N PRO A 92 16.56 -23.36 -17.65
CA PRO A 92 17.28 -23.37 -18.91
C PRO A 92 16.27 -23.49 -20.06
N ARG A 93 16.49 -22.75 -21.16
CA ARG A 93 15.58 -22.65 -22.32
C ARG A 93 15.08 -24.00 -22.86
N ARG A 94 15.87 -25.07 -22.66
CA ARG A 94 15.52 -26.44 -23.06
C ARG A 94 14.37 -27.04 -22.23
N THR A 95 14.27 -26.70 -20.95
CA THR A 95 13.19 -27.19 -20.07
C THR A 95 11.86 -26.55 -20.40
N VAL A 96 11.86 -25.25 -20.74
CA VAL A 96 10.66 -24.53 -21.19
C VAL A 96 10.15 -25.11 -22.51
N ALA A 97 11.05 -25.34 -23.48
CA ALA A 97 10.69 -25.98 -24.74
C ALA A 97 10.16 -27.40 -24.53
N GLY A 98 10.78 -28.18 -23.63
CA GLY A 98 10.31 -29.50 -23.26
C GLY A 98 8.89 -29.49 -22.68
N PHE A 99 8.59 -28.55 -21.78
CA PHE A 99 7.26 -28.42 -21.20
C PHE A 99 6.20 -28.05 -22.24
N CYS A 100 6.50 -27.13 -23.17
CA CYS A 100 5.61 -26.81 -24.28
C CYS A 100 5.34 -28.02 -25.19
N VAL A 101 6.38 -28.79 -25.53
CA VAL A 101 6.23 -30.01 -26.35
C VAL A 101 5.42 -31.07 -25.61
N VAL A 102 5.63 -31.25 -24.30
CA VAL A 102 4.85 -32.19 -23.49
C VAL A 102 3.39 -31.76 -23.40
N LEU A 103 3.10 -30.47 -23.18
CA LEU A 103 1.73 -29.95 -23.17
C LEU A 103 1.05 -30.10 -24.53
N LEU A 104 1.76 -29.82 -25.64
CA LEU A 104 1.25 -30.02 -26.98
C LEU A 104 0.98 -31.51 -27.26
N ALA A 105 1.90 -32.39 -26.88
CA ALA A 105 1.72 -33.83 -27.01
C ALA A 105 0.56 -34.34 -26.15
N LEU A 106 0.39 -33.81 -24.94
CA LEU A 106 -0.72 -34.16 -24.05
C LEU A 106 -2.06 -33.64 -24.58
N GLY A 107 -2.09 -32.43 -25.15
CA GLY A 107 -3.25 -31.88 -25.85
C GLY A 107 -3.58 -32.68 -27.12
N TRP A 108 -2.57 -33.17 -27.84
CA TRP A 108 -2.74 -34.01 -29.02
C TRP A 108 -3.27 -35.41 -28.64
N LEU A 109 -2.77 -35.99 -27.55
CA LEU A 109 -3.20 -37.30 -27.07
C LEU A 109 -4.64 -37.25 -26.53
N THR A 110 -4.97 -36.21 -25.75
CA THR A 110 -6.33 -36.01 -25.23
C THR A 110 -7.31 -35.61 -26.33
N GLY A 111 -6.90 -34.76 -27.28
CA GLY A 111 -7.68 -34.40 -28.47
C GLY A 111 -7.90 -35.58 -29.42
N GLY A 112 -6.91 -36.46 -29.59
CA GLY A 112 -7.01 -37.70 -30.38
C GLY A 112 -7.97 -38.73 -29.78
N TRP A 113 -7.98 -38.87 -28.45
CA TRP A 113 -8.95 -39.71 -27.75
C TRP A 113 -10.38 -39.15 -27.82
N LEU A 114 -10.54 -37.83 -27.68
CA LEU A 114 -11.84 -37.17 -27.73
C LEU A 114 -12.42 -37.13 -29.16
N SER A 115 -11.58 -37.02 -30.18
CA SER A 115 -11.99 -37.10 -31.59
C SER A 115 -12.30 -38.54 -32.03
N GLY A 116 -11.68 -39.56 -31.43
CA GLY A 116 -12.03 -40.96 -31.64
C GLY A 116 -13.44 -41.33 -31.13
N GLN A 117 -13.94 -40.66 -30.09
CA GLN A 117 -15.31 -40.88 -29.57
C GLN A 117 -16.40 -40.13 -30.35
N LEU A 118 -16.04 -39.17 -31.21
CA LEU A 118 -16.97 -38.37 -32.02
C LEU A 118 -16.99 -38.76 -33.50
N ALA A 119 -16.33 -39.85 -33.91
CA ALA A 119 -16.45 -40.40 -35.26
C ALA A 119 -17.81 -41.10 -35.47
N GLY A 120 -18.91 -40.38 -35.21
CA GLY A 120 -20.19 -40.58 -35.87
C GLY A 120 -20.20 -39.76 -37.17
N PRO A 121 -20.85 -40.23 -38.24
CA PRO A 121 -20.71 -39.66 -39.56
C PRO A 121 -21.17 -38.20 -39.60
N ALA A 122 -20.30 -37.34 -40.15
CA ALA A 122 -20.60 -35.96 -40.47
C ALA A 122 -21.80 -35.84 -41.42
N PRO A 123 -22.56 -34.74 -41.30
CA PRO A 123 -22.92 -33.98 -42.49
C PRO A 123 -22.38 -32.56 -42.41
N THR A 124 -21.54 -32.25 -43.39
CA THR A 124 -21.44 -31.00 -44.16
C THR A 124 -22.16 -29.73 -43.64
N ALA A 125 -21.32 -28.69 -43.46
CA ALA A 125 -21.46 -27.31 -43.94
C ALA A 125 -21.78 -26.17 -42.94
N PRO A 126 -21.24 -24.94 -43.19
CA PRO A 126 -20.99 -23.92 -42.17
C PRO A 126 -21.93 -22.71 -42.28
N ARG A 127 -22.49 -22.24 -41.15
CA ARG A 127 -23.24 -20.96 -41.09
C ARG A 127 -23.39 -20.38 -39.68
N SER A 128 -22.29 -20.05 -39.01
CA SER A 128 -22.37 -19.32 -37.72
C SER A 128 -21.28 -18.28 -37.52
N GLN A 129 -20.58 -17.91 -38.60
CA GLN A 129 -19.67 -16.76 -38.64
C GLN A 129 -20.40 -15.40 -38.50
N GLU A 130 -21.74 -15.40 -38.38
CA GLU A 130 -22.59 -14.21 -38.14
C GLU A 130 -22.90 -13.93 -36.66
N LEU A 131 -22.56 -14.81 -35.70
CA LEU A 131 -22.85 -14.58 -34.27
C LEU A 131 -21.72 -13.88 -33.50
N ALA A 132 -20.60 -13.58 -34.15
CA ALA A 132 -19.43 -12.94 -33.53
C ALA A 132 -19.44 -11.40 -33.56
N LEU A 133 -20.51 -10.75 -34.03
CA LEU A 133 -20.57 -9.28 -34.19
C LEU A 133 -21.78 -8.59 -33.55
N LEU A 134 -22.63 -9.29 -32.78
CA LEU A 134 -23.90 -8.73 -32.28
C LEU A 134 -24.10 -8.73 -30.77
N ASN A 135 -23.09 -9.10 -29.96
CA ASN A 135 -23.19 -9.03 -28.50
C ASN A 135 -22.19 -8.04 -27.89
N ASP A 136 -22.10 -6.87 -28.55
CA ASP A 136 -21.41 -5.66 -28.10
C ASP A 136 -22.38 -4.80 -27.26
N GLU A 137 -23.03 -5.41 -26.27
CA GLU A 137 -24.00 -4.75 -25.38
C GLU A 137 -23.59 -5.01 -23.91
N VAL A 138 -22.39 -4.54 -23.54
CA VAL A 138 -22.03 -4.37 -22.12
C VAL A 138 -22.68 -3.08 -21.65
N VAL A 139 -23.85 -3.25 -21.07
CA VAL A 139 -24.59 -2.26 -20.28
C VAL A 139 -23.64 -1.54 -19.32
N THR A 140 -23.62 -0.22 -19.48
CA THR A 140 -23.11 0.78 -18.55
C THR A 140 -23.76 0.60 -17.17
N LEU A 141 -23.05 -0.07 -16.26
CA LEU A 141 -23.47 -0.32 -14.87
C LEU A 141 -22.60 0.46 -13.86
N PHE A 142 -22.24 1.70 -14.19
CA PHE A 142 -21.64 2.66 -13.27
C PHE A 142 -22.04 4.08 -13.70
N ASP A 143 -23.31 4.41 -13.49
CA ASP A 143 -23.75 5.81 -13.37
C ASP A 143 -24.55 5.95 -12.08
N GLY A 144 -24.38 7.08 -11.41
CA GLY A 144 -24.39 7.21 -9.96
C GLY A 144 -25.72 7.06 -9.22
N ASP A 145 -25.59 6.82 -7.92
CA ASP A 145 -26.64 7.15 -6.95
C ASP A 145 -26.00 7.96 -5.82
N SER A 146 -26.22 9.27 -5.88
CA SER A 146 -25.99 10.23 -4.81
C SER A 146 -27.35 10.55 -4.18
N ARG A 147 -27.50 10.20 -2.91
CA ARG A 147 -28.51 10.75 -2.00
C ARG A 147 -27.88 11.11 -0.68
#